data_AF-A0A3M5JQF5-F1
#
_entry.id   AF-A0A3M5JQF5-F1
#
_cell.length_a   1.000
_cell.length_b   1.000
_cell.length_c   1.000
_cell.angle_alpha   90.00
_cell.angle_beta   90.00
_cell.angle_gamma   90.00
#
_symmetry.space_group_name_H-M   'P 1'
#
loop_
_entity.id
_entity.type
_entity.pdbx_description
1 polymer ?
#
loop_
_entity_poly.entity_id
_entity_poly.type
_entity_poly.pdbx_seq_one_letter_code
_entity_poly.pdbx_strand_id
1 'polypeptide(L)' 'MSGSLDQQQRIGIVLSIHASMRTVFTNQANVQGFPGLKNNNSFFEGQSPLEVMAQGSFISLYETYKRIKQLQFGHT' A
#
# COMPACT_ATOMS: atom_id res chain seq x y z
N MET A 1 12.20 -12.28 -21.61
CA MET A 1 12.30 -10.84 -21.30
C MET A 1 11.11 -10.38 -20.46
N SER A 2 10.95 -10.89 -19.22
CA SER A 2 9.79 -10.58 -18.37
C SER A 2 10.09 -9.66 -17.17
N GLY A 3 11.38 -9.47 -16.83
CA GLY A 3 11.84 -8.76 -15.64
C GLY A 3 11.54 -7.25 -15.59
N SER A 4 11.52 -6.60 -16.75
CA SER A 4 11.31 -5.14 -16.82
C SER A 4 9.84 -4.76 -16.68
N LEU A 5 8.91 -5.63 -17.10
CA LEU A 5 7.48 -5.37 -17.01
C LEU A 5 6.99 -5.53 -15.57
N ASP A 6 7.43 -6.56 -14.85
CA ASP A 6 7.03 -6.74 -13.44
C ASP A 6 7.57 -5.61 -12.56
N GLN A 7 8.80 -5.15 -12.81
CA GLN A 7 9.38 -4.04 -12.07
C GLN A 7 8.60 -2.74 -12.31
N GLN A 8 8.22 -2.45 -13.56
CA GLN A 8 7.39 -1.29 -13.89
C GLN A 8 6.01 -1.37 -13.21
N GLN A 9 5.37 -2.54 -13.21
CA GLN A 9 4.09 -2.73 -12.53
C GLN A 9 4.21 -2.52 -11.02
N ARG A 10 5.26 -3.06 -10.39
CA ARG A 10 5.51 -2.86 -8.95
C ARG A 10 5.71 -1.40 -8.60
N ILE A 11 6.52 -0.68 -9.38
CA ILE A 11 6.74 0.78 -9.20
C ILE A 11 5.41 1.52 -9.35
N GLY A 12 4.62 1.20 -10.39
CA GLY A 12 3.31 1.81 -10.61
C GLY A 12 2.36 1.60 -9.44
N ILE A 13 2.36 0.42 -8.82
CA ILE A 13 1.52 0.13 -7.64
C ILE A 13 1.99 0.92 -6.43
N VAL A 14 3.30 0.99 -6.15
CA VAL A 14 3.83 1.79 -5.03
C VAL A 14 3.47 3.27 -5.18
N LEU A 15 3.59 3.83 -6.39
CA LEU A 15 3.17 5.19 -6.68
C LEU A 15 1.66 5.39 -6.50
N SER A 16 0.86 4.41 -6.90
CA SER A 16 -0.60 4.45 -6.71
C SER A 16 -0.99 4.42 -5.24
N ILE A 17 -0.28 3.65 -4.42
CA ILE A 17 -0.45 3.64 -2.95
C ILE A 17 -0.14 5.01 -2.38
N HIS A 18 0.97 5.63 -2.77
CA HIS A 18 1.34 6.98 -2.32
C HIS A 18 0.32 8.04 -2.75
N ALA A 19 -0.19 7.94 -3.98
CA ALA A 19 -1.26 8.82 -4.47
C ALA A 19 -2.54 8.65 -3.64
N SER A 20 -2.95 7.42 -3.33
CA SER A 20 -4.11 7.16 -2.47
C SER A 20 -3.94 7.77 -1.08
N MET A 21 -2.75 7.67 -0.47
CA MET A 21 -2.49 8.32 0.82
C MET A 21 -2.62 9.84 0.77
N ARG A 22 -2.16 10.48 -0.31
CA ARG A 22 -2.32 11.93 -0.51
C ARG A 22 -3.78 12.36 -0.70
N THR A 23 -4.65 11.47 -1.17
CA THR A 23 -6.09 11.74 -1.23
C THR A 23 -6.75 11.66 0.15
N VAL A 24 -6.32 10.70 0.98
CA VAL A 24 -6.93 10.44 2.30
C VAL A 24 -6.45 11.43 3.36
N PHE A 25 -5.17 11.80 3.34
CA PHE A 25 -4.55 12.61 4.39
C PHE A 25 -4.18 14.00 3.88
N THR A 26 -4.51 15.02 4.68
CA THR A 26 -4.12 16.41 4.43
C THR A 26 -2.75 16.77 5.01
N ASN A 27 -2.19 15.93 5.89
CA ASN A 27 -0.90 16.16 6.52
C ASN A 27 0.18 15.19 6.01
N GLN A 28 1.37 15.73 5.72
CA GLN A 28 2.48 14.97 5.16
C GLN A 28 2.98 13.85 6.09
N ALA A 29 2.87 14.04 7.42
CA ALA A 29 3.28 13.05 8.40
C ALA A 29 2.50 11.73 8.24
N ASN A 30 1.19 11.79 8.03
CA ASN A 30 0.37 10.61 7.79
C ASN A 30 0.56 10.05 6.37
N VAL A 31 0.76 10.91 5.36
CA VAL A 31 1.05 10.44 3.99
C VAL A 31 2.28 9.54 3.94
N GLN A 32 3.32 9.86 4.74
CA GLN A 32 4.55 9.08 4.81
C GLN A 32 4.53 8.00 5.89
N GLY A 33 3.96 8.30 7.05
CA GLY A 33 4.05 7.47 8.26
C GLY A 33 2.97 6.41 8.37
N PHE A 34 1.76 6.64 7.84
CA PHE A 34 0.65 5.70 8.00
C PHE A 34 0.94 4.30 7.43
N PRO A 35 1.57 4.13 6.25
CA PRO A 35 1.99 2.82 5.76
C PRO A 35 2.94 2.05 6.69
N GLY A 36 3.64 2.73 7.61
CA GLY A 36 4.57 2.11 8.56
C GLY A 36 3.95 1.76 9.91
N LEU A 37 2.68 2.10 10.13
CA LEU A 37 1.98 1.75 11.36
C LEU A 37 1.51 0.29 11.30
N LYS A 38 1.65 -0.43 12.42
CA LYS A 38 1.12 -1.79 12.56
C LYS A 38 -0.38 -1.79 12.29
N ASN A 39 -0.85 -2.80 11.57
CA ASN A 39 -2.25 -2.96 11.24
C ASN A 39 -2.74 -4.34 11.70
N ASN A 40 -3.75 -4.35 12.58
CA ASN A 40 -4.30 -5.58 13.16
C ASN A 40 -5.46 -6.17 12.34
N ASN A 41 -5.78 -5.63 11.17
CA ASN A 41 -6.72 -6.28 10.25
C ASN A 41 -6.18 -7.65 9.82
N SER A 42 -7.08 -8.60 9.57
CA SER A 42 -6.76 -10.02 9.33
C SER A 42 -5.78 -10.27 8.17
N PHE A 43 -5.67 -9.34 7.22
CA PHE A 43 -4.69 -9.46 6.13
C PHE A 43 -3.26 -9.10 6.53
N PHE A 44 -3.11 -8.13 7.44
CA PHE A 44 -1.82 -7.63 7.85
C PHE A 44 -1.27 -8.39 9.07
N GLU A 45 -2.13 -9.08 9.83
CA GLU A 45 -1.74 -9.93 10.96
C GLU A 45 -0.81 -9.22 11.97
N GLY A 46 -1.03 -7.91 12.18
CA GLY A 46 -0.22 -7.09 13.09
C GLY A 46 1.04 -6.50 12.46
N GLN A 47 1.36 -6.80 11.20
CA GLN A 47 2.39 -6.14 10.41
C GLN A 47 1.88 -4.79 9.87
N SER A 48 2.81 -3.91 9.53
CA SER A 48 2.51 -2.69 8.78
C SER A 48 2.34 -2.97 7.28
N PRO A 49 1.58 -2.13 6.55
CA PRO A 49 1.56 -2.18 5.09
C PRO A 49 2.96 -2.19 4.45
N LEU A 50 3.92 -1.41 4.97
CA LEU A 50 5.30 -1.40 4.48
C LEU A 50 5.98 -2.76 4.63
N GLU A 51 5.85 -3.39 5.80
CA GLU A 51 6.42 -4.72 6.05
C GLU A 51 5.86 -5.76 5.07
N VAL A 52 4.54 -5.75 4.83
CA VAL A 52 3.89 -6.67 3.88
C VAL A 52 4.32 -6.44 2.44
N MET A 53 4.48 -5.18 2.02
CA MET A 53 4.99 -4.86 0.68
C MET A 53 6.45 -5.26 0.50
N ALA A 54 7.27 -5.14 1.55
CA ALA A 54 8.69 -5.45 1.53
C ALA A 54 8.99 -6.97 1.37
N GLN A 55 8.02 -7.85 1.63
CA GLN A 55 8.15 -9.29 1.43
C GLN A 55 8.36 -9.69 -0.04
N GLY A 56 8.18 -8.76 -0.98
CA GLY A 56 8.55 -8.96 -2.39
C GLY A 56 7.52 -9.75 -3.21
N SER A 57 6.44 -10.26 -2.62
CA SER A 57 5.33 -10.86 -3.37
C SER A 57 4.48 -9.79 -4.08
N PHE A 58 4.23 -9.97 -5.38
CA PHE A 58 3.34 -9.08 -6.13
C PHE A 58 1.91 -9.11 -5.59
N ILE A 59 1.45 -10.28 -5.13
CA ILE A 59 0.11 -10.47 -4.54
C ILE A 59 -0.01 -9.62 -3.27
N SER A 60 0.98 -9.68 -2.38
CA SER A 60 1.00 -8.90 -1.14
C SER A 60 0.98 -7.39 -1.42
N LEU A 61 1.74 -6.94 -2.43
CA LEU A 61 1.76 -5.55 -2.87
C LEU A 61 0.39 -5.09 -3.41
N TYR A 62 -0.24 -5.90 -4.26
CA TYR A 62 -1.53 -5.57 -4.86
C TYR A 62 -2.69 -5.59 -3.84
N GLU A 63 -2.70 -6.56 -2.94
CA GLU A 63 -3.70 -6.66 -1.86
C GLU A 63 -3.56 -5.53 -0.83
N THR A 64 -2.33 -5.08 -0.58
CA THR A 64 -2.07 -3.86 0.22
C THR A 64 -2.63 -2.62 -0.47
N TYR A 65 -2.39 -2.47 -1.78
CA TYR A 65 -2.96 -1.38 -2.57
C TYR A 65 -4.50 -1.33 -2.48
N LYS A 66 -5.18 -2.47 -2.67
CA LYS A 66 -6.65 -2.53 -2.59
C LYS A 66 -7.20 -2.00 -1.27
N ARG A 67 -6.60 -2.40 -0.15
CA ARG A 67 -7.01 -1.96 1.20
C ARG A 67 -6.76 -0.48 1.44
N ILE A 68 -5.62 0.05 0.97
CA ILE A 68 -5.32 1.48 1.06
C ILE A 68 -6.30 2.28 0.19
N LYS A 69 -6.63 1.77 -1.00
CA LYS A 69 -7.62 2.40 -1.89
C LYS A 69 -9.00 2.48 -1.25
N GLN A 70 -9.41 1.46 -0.48
CA GLN A 70 -10.69 1.47 0.24
C GLN A 70 -10.81 2.63 1.24
N LEU A 71 -9.69 3.11 1.80
CA LEU A 71 -9.70 4.29 2.69
C LEU A 71 -10.22 5.55 1.99
N GLN A 72 -10.09 5.64 0.66
CA GLN A 72 -10.56 6.78 -0.13
C GLN A 72 -12.08 6.85 -0.23
N PHE A 73 -12.78 5.71 -0.13
CA PHE A 73 -14.22 5.64 -0.36
C PHE A 73 -15.05 5.72 0.93
N GLY A 74 -14.40 5.71 2.11
CA GLY A 74 -15.09 5.62 3.39
C GLY A 74 -15.79 4.25 3.55
N HIS A 75 -15.95 3.77 4.78
CA HIS A 75 -16.69 2.52 5.01
C HIS A 75 -18.16 2.72 4.58
N THR A 76 -18.59 2.12 3.47
CA THR A 76 -19.99 1.69 3.33
C THR A 76 -20.22 0.42 4.12
#